data_AF-A0A7S7PUF0-F1
#
_entry.id   AF-A0A7S7PUF0-F1
#
_cell.length_a   1.000
_cell.length_b   1.000
_cell.length_c   1.000
_cell.angle_alpha   90.00
_cell.angle_beta   90.00
_cell.angle_gamma   90.00
#
_symmetry.space_group_name_H-M   'P 1'
#
loop_
_entity.id
_entity.type
_entity.pdbx_description
1 polymer ?
#
loop_
_entity_poly.entity_id
_entity_poly.type
_entity_poly.pdbx_seq_one_letter_code
_entity_poly.pdbx_strand_id
1 'polypeptide(L)'
;MIPFRLFVLLILAVGFACGPAHADRRVALVIGNSAYKSAPKLGNPVNDATLVGGMFKKAGFDSVDVRLDLSASEMRRMLREFAGRTRDAEMAVIYYAGHGIELDGNNYLIPTDATLETDGDVLDETIPVERALFAVEPAKQLRLIILDACRDNPFAKTMKRTLASRAIGRGLAKVEPTSPNTMIAFAAKAGSTASDGDSRNSPFATALVEHLPKPGLDLRKAFGFVRDDVLKATGYKQEPYVYGSLGGDDVPLVAVKPAATGPQANPQEAVRRDYELALQLATRDAWEAFLAAYPDGFYANLAKGQLNKIGAEETRAAAEQKARVAEQEKARLIAERAQKAEQEKAAAAAKAAEEARIAAEKKKEIEQARAEAAERERKAAEAAAARALAEKQAAEKAKAELAARQAAEKAEQAAKPAADRQLPEVENQKVAALSPAPTSSLSAADLAKSVQSELRRVGCLTSTAEGEWTAAAQRSLTLFNKYAGTQFDVKLASVDALDALKAKPGRVCPLVCNFSFKADGDQCVKITCRAGYRVGDDNECEKIPEKKPVATREDSRRRDQDRKQTEGAPSAPQASGQVICNSAGCRPIAKGCRLGTANHPSNPAVKIPAEICN
;
A
#
# COMPACT_ATOMS: atom_id res chain seq x y z
N MET A 1 -46.95 -14.43 -55.89
CA MET A 1 -46.99 -15.24 -54.64
C MET A 1 -45.65 -15.96 -54.36
N ILE A 2 -44.49 -15.33 -54.62
CA ILE A 2 -43.17 -15.97 -54.48
C ILE A 2 -42.45 -15.70 -53.12
N PRO A 3 -42.45 -14.48 -52.54
CA PRO A 3 -41.52 -14.17 -51.43
C PRO A 3 -41.80 -14.96 -50.14
N PHE A 4 -43.07 -15.30 -49.86
CA PHE A 4 -43.43 -16.04 -48.65
C PHE A 4 -42.80 -17.44 -48.59
N ARG A 5 -42.60 -18.12 -49.73
CA ARG A 5 -41.97 -19.45 -49.77
C ARG A 5 -40.47 -19.39 -49.46
N LEU A 6 -39.76 -18.36 -49.94
CA LEU A 6 -38.36 -18.16 -49.54
C LEU A 6 -38.22 -17.82 -48.06
N PHE A 7 -39.11 -16.99 -47.51
CA PHE A 7 -39.06 -16.61 -46.09
C PHE A 7 -39.26 -17.82 -45.16
N VAL A 8 -40.22 -18.69 -45.47
CA VAL A 8 -40.43 -19.94 -44.72
C VAL A 8 -39.25 -20.91 -44.84
N LEU A 9 -38.65 -21.06 -46.03
CA LEU A 9 -37.46 -21.91 -46.22
C LEU A 9 -36.25 -21.39 -45.43
N LEU A 10 -36.06 -20.07 -45.35
CA LEU A 10 -34.94 -19.46 -44.62
C LEU A 10 -35.08 -19.65 -43.10
N ILE A 11 -36.31 -19.56 -42.58
CA ILE A 11 -36.61 -19.89 -41.18
C ILE A 11 -36.37 -21.39 -40.89
N LEU A 12 -36.78 -22.27 -41.80
CA LEU A 12 -36.56 -23.72 -41.63
C LEU A 12 -35.07 -24.10 -41.61
N ALA A 13 -34.25 -23.42 -42.44
CA ALA A 13 -32.81 -23.66 -42.51
C ALA A 13 -32.09 -23.26 -41.20
N VAL A 14 -32.48 -22.16 -40.56
CA VAL A 14 -31.92 -21.74 -39.26
C VAL A 14 -32.27 -22.75 -38.16
N GLY A 15 -33.46 -23.36 -38.21
CA GLY A 15 -33.88 -24.40 -37.26
C GLY A 15 -33.02 -25.67 -37.25
N PHE A 16 -32.35 -26.00 -38.35
CA PHE A 16 -31.47 -27.17 -38.47
C PHE A 16 -30.00 -26.92 -38.09
N ALA A 17 -29.61 -25.67 -37.83
CA ALA A 17 -28.23 -25.32 -37.44
C ALA A 17 -27.93 -25.57 -35.95
N CYS A 18 -28.94 -25.91 -35.14
CA CYS A 18 -28.77 -26.29 -33.74
C CYS A 18 -28.37 -27.76 -33.63
N GLY A 19 -27.12 -28.07 -33.97
CA GLY A 19 -26.52 -29.36 -33.64
C GLY A 19 -26.54 -29.59 -32.12
N PRO A 20 -26.57 -30.86 -31.64
CA PRO A 20 -26.57 -31.13 -30.21
C PRO A 20 -25.32 -30.50 -29.58
N ALA A 21 -25.53 -29.56 -28.66
CA ALA A 21 -24.46 -29.07 -27.82
C ALA A 21 -23.87 -30.27 -27.08
N HIS A 22 -22.61 -30.61 -27.39
CA HIS A 22 -21.89 -31.68 -26.71
C HIS A 22 -21.72 -31.29 -25.24
N ALA A 23 -22.62 -31.75 -24.39
CA ALA A 23 -22.46 -31.65 -22.95
C ALA A 23 -21.24 -32.48 -22.55
N ASP A 24 -20.33 -31.89 -21.78
CA ASP A 24 -19.10 -32.53 -21.33
C ASP A 24 -19.44 -33.77 -20.50
N ARG A 25 -19.38 -34.95 -21.13
CA ARG A 25 -19.95 -36.18 -20.55
C ARG A 25 -19.08 -36.63 -19.37
N ARG A 26 -19.69 -36.67 -18.19
CA ARG A 26 -19.07 -37.01 -16.90
C ARG A 26 -19.56 -38.39 -16.44
N VAL A 27 -18.65 -39.34 -16.27
CA VAL A 27 -18.97 -40.72 -15.85
C VAL A 27 -18.23 -41.12 -14.57
N ALA A 28 -18.94 -41.77 -13.66
CA ALA A 28 -18.41 -42.25 -12.39
C ALA A 28 -18.77 -43.71 -12.11
N LEU A 29 -17.79 -44.49 -11.64
CA LEU A 29 -17.97 -45.81 -11.07
C LEU A 29 -17.58 -45.75 -9.59
N VAL A 30 -18.46 -46.22 -8.71
CA VAL A 30 -18.35 -46.09 -7.26
C VAL A 30 -18.56 -47.47 -6.64
N ILE A 31 -17.49 -48.05 -6.10
CA ILE A 31 -17.48 -49.41 -5.53
C ILE A 31 -17.29 -49.30 -4.01
N GLY A 32 -18.13 -49.99 -3.23
CA GLY A 32 -17.99 -50.14 -1.78
C GLY A 32 -18.05 -51.60 -1.37
N ASN A 33 -16.91 -52.16 -0.96
CA ASN A 33 -16.82 -53.55 -0.50
C ASN A 33 -16.71 -53.60 1.04
N SER A 34 -17.72 -54.16 1.70
CA SER A 34 -17.81 -54.37 3.14
C SER A 34 -17.88 -55.85 3.51
N ALA A 35 -18.69 -56.65 2.80
CA ALA A 35 -19.09 -58.01 3.17
C ALA A 35 -18.15 -59.10 2.64
N TYR A 36 -16.89 -59.05 3.07
CA TYR A 36 -15.88 -60.06 2.74
C TYR A 36 -16.23 -61.45 3.31
N LYS A 37 -16.02 -62.51 2.50
CA LYS A 37 -16.26 -63.90 2.91
C LYS A 37 -15.17 -64.45 3.84
N SER A 38 -13.91 -64.08 3.57
CA SER A 38 -12.71 -64.64 4.22
C SER A 38 -11.87 -63.61 4.98
N ALA A 39 -12.38 -62.39 5.16
CA ALA A 39 -11.72 -61.31 5.90
C ALA A 39 -12.74 -60.56 6.80
N PRO A 40 -12.29 -59.78 7.80
CA PRO A 40 -13.18 -59.00 8.65
C PRO A 40 -14.05 -58.02 7.84
N LYS A 41 -15.34 -58.01 8.14
CA LYS A 41 -16.32 -57.09 7.55
C LYS A 41 -15.96 -55.63 7.90
N LEU A 42 -15.91 -54.76 6.89
CA LEU A 42 -15.75 -53.32 7.07
C LEU A 42 -17.10 -52.64 7.28
N GLY A 43 -17.16 -51.67 8.19
CA GLY A 43 -18.41 -51.04 8.61
C GLY A 43 -18.94 -50.01 7.61
N ASN A 44 -18.04 -49.20 7.05
CA ASN A 44 -18.40 -47.97 6.35
C ASN A 44 -18.33 -47.97 4.81
N PRO A 45 -17.52 -48.80 4.09
CA PRO A 45 -17.42 -48.74 2.63
C PRO A 45 -18.74 -48.72 1.83
N VAL A 46 -19.76 -49.44 2.30
CA VAL A 46 -21.11 -49.40 1.68
C VAL A 46 -21.85 -48.08 1.93
N ASN A 47 -21.72 -47.48 3.13
CA ASN A 47 -22.22 -46.14 3.42
C ASN A 47 -21.47 -45.09 2.58
N ASP A 48 -20.14 -45.19 2.55
CA ASP A 48 -19.25 -44.24 1.86
C ASP A 48 -19.48 -44.24 0.34
N ALA A 49 -19.55 -45.41 -0.29
CA ALA A 49 -19.90 -45.54 -1.71
C ALA A 49 -21.32 -45.01 -2.01
N THR A 50 -22.27 -45.18 -1.09
CA THR A 50 -23.63 -44.61 -1.24
C THR A 50 -23.61 -43.08 -1.12
N LEU A 51 -22.84 -42.54 -0.18
CA LEU A 51 -22.68 -41.10 0.08
C LEU A 51 -21.98 -40.39 -1.09
N VAL A 52 -20.83 -40.92 -1.51
CA VAL A 52 -20.01 -40.40 -2.63
C VAL A 52 -20.73 -40.57 -3.96
N GLY A 53 -21.41 -41.69 -4.20
CA GLY A 53 -22.27 -41.86 -5.39
C GLY A 53 -23.47 -40.90 -5.40
N GLY A 54 -24.02 -40.58 -4.23
CA GLY A 54 -25.02 -39.52 -4.07
C GLY A 54 -24.46 -38.12 -4.39
N MET A 55 -23.20 -37.86 -4.05
CA MET A 55 -22.51 -36.61 -4.38
C MET A 55 -22.25 -36.47 -5.88
N PHE A 56 -21.70 -37.49 -6.57
CA PHE A 56 -21.48 -37.40 -8.02
C PHE A 56 -22.78 -37.17 -8.81
N LYS A 57 -23.91 -37.77 -8.37
CA LYS A 57 -25.23 -37.50 -8.96
C LYS A 57 -25.67 -36.04 -8.79
N LYS A 58 -25.46 -35.45 -7.60
CA LYS A 58 -25.70 -34.02 -7.34
C LYS A 58 -24.74 -33.10 -8.10
N ALA A 59 -23.51 -33.55 -8.36
CA ALA A 59 -22.50 -32.86 -9.15
C ALA A 59 -22.80 -32.85 -10.67
N GLY A 60 -23.89 -33.47 -11.12
CA GLY A 60 -24.30 -33.47 -12.53
C GLY A 60 -23.49 -34.43 -13.40
N PHE A 61 -23.12 -35.60 -12.88
CA PHE A 61 -22.58 -36.70 -13.67
C PHE A 61 -23.69 -37.45 -14.43
N ASP A 62 -23.50 -37.63 -15.74
CA ASP A 62 -24.47 -38.26 -16.66
C ASP A 62 -24.66 -39.76 -16.38
N SER A 63 -23.63 -40.42 -15.85
CA SER A 63 -23.67 -41.84 -15.49
C SER A 63 -22.92 -42.05 -14.18
N VAL A 64 -23.63 -42.48 -13.13
CA VAL A 64 -23.05 -42.81 -11.82
C VAL A 64 -23.49 -44.20 -11.40
N ASP A 65 -22.63 -45.18 -11.63
CA ASP A 65 -22.82 -46.55 -11.17
C ASP A 65 -22.29 -46.69 -9.74
N VAL A 66 -23.21 -46.85 -8.78
CA VAL A 66 -22.86 -47.40 -7.47
C VAL A 66 -22.97 -48.92 -7.55
N ARG A 67 -21.97 -49.62 -7.00
CA ARG A 67 -21.93 -51.08 -6.85
C ARG A 67 -21.38 -51.41 -5.46
N LEU A 68 -21.91 -52.47 -4.87
CA LEU A 68 -21.64 -52.83 -3.49
C LEU A 68 -21.24 -54.31 -3.43
N ASP A 69 -20.31 -54.64 -2.53
CA ASP A 69 -19.92 -56.01 -2.17
C ASP A 69 -19.53 -56.93 -3.35
N LEU A 70 -18.86 -56.40 -4.37
CA LEU A 70 -18.58 -57.08 -5.63
C LEU A 70 -17.56 -58.23 -5.53
N SER A 71 -17.84 -59.32 -6.25
CA SER A 71 -16.88 -60.40 -6.52
C SER A 71 -15.77 -60.00 -7.51
N ALA A 72 -14.69 -60.78 -7.56
CA ALA A 72 -13.59 -60.60 -8.50
C ALA A 72 -14.09 -60.63 -9.97
N SER A 73 -15.04 -61.52 -10.26
CA SER A 73 -15.65 -61.65 -11.58
C SER A 73 -16.42 -60.38 -11.98
N GLU A 74 -17.15 -59.78 -11.03
CA GLU A 74 -17.98 -58.59 -11.25
C GLU A 74 -17.16 -57.31 -11.28
N MET A 75 -16.14 -57.15 -10.42
CA MET A 75 -15.22 -56.01 -10.51
C MET A 75 -14.52 -55.99 -11.88
N ARG A 76 -14.06 -57.16 -12.37
CA ARG A 76 -13.49 -57.30 -13.72
C ARG A 76 -14.52 -56.97 -14.82
N ARG A 77 -15.81 -57.26 -14.61
CA ARG A 77 -16.90 -56.92 -15.55
C ARG A 77 -17.21 -55.43 -15.55
N MET A 78 -17.44 -54.84 -14.37
CA MET A 78 -17.76 -53.43 -14.18
C MET A 78 -16.66 -52.50 -14.70
N LEU A 79 -15.38 -52.84 -14.49
CA LEU A 79 -14.26 -52.06 -15.04
C LEU A 79 -14.22 -52.11 -16.58
N ARG A 80 -14.59 -53.23 -17.22
CA ARG A 80 -14.73 -53.31 -18.69
C ARG A 80 -15.93 -52.49 -19.19
N GLU A 81 -17.08 -52.60 -18.52
CA GLU A 81 -18.30 -51.83 -18.83
C GLU A 81 -18.12 -50.32 -18.62
N PHE A 82 -17.24 -49.92 -17.69
CA PHE A 82 -16.86 -48.53 -17.48
C PHE A 82 -15.89 -48.04 -18.55
N ALA A 83 -14.83 -48.82 -18.86
CA ALA A 83 -13.88 -48.53 -19.94
C ALA A 83 -14.53 -48.39 -21.33
N GLY A 84 -15.72 -48.99 -21.54
CA GLY A 84 -16.53 -48.75 -22.73
C GLY A 84 -17.16 -47.35 -22.78
N ARG A 85 -17.56 -46.80 -21.62
CA ARG A 85 -18.26 -45.52 -21.48
C ARG A 85 -17.33 -44.30 -21.35
N THR A 86 -16.09 -44.51 -20.89
CA THR A 86 -15.11 -43.43 -20.75
C THR A 86 -14.58 -42.91 -22.09
N ARG A 87 -14.76 -43.65 -23.19
CA ARG A 87 -14.34 -43.27 -24.55
C ARG A 87 -14.95 -41.97 -25.07
N ASP A 88 -16.19 -41.70 -24.68
CA ASP A 88 -16.92 -40.50 -25.07
C ASP A 88 -16.98 -39.47 -23.92
N ALA A 89 -16.15 -39.64 -22.87
CA ALA A 89 -16.23 -38.85 -21.65
C ALA A 89 -15.12 -37.79 -21.58
N GLU A 90 -15.49 -36.59 -21.14
CA GLU A 90 -14.50 -35.56 -20.77
C GLU A 90 -13.92 -35.87 -19.39
N MET A 91 -14.75 -36.35 -18.45
CA MET A 91 -14.32 -36.76 -17.12
C MET A 91 -14.71 -38.20 -16.80
N ALA A 92 -13.74 -38.98 -16.34
CA ALA A 92 -13.94 -40.31 -15.78
C ALA A 92 -13.44 -40.34 -14.33
N VAL A 93 -14.31 -40.79 -13.42
CA VAL A 93 -13.99 -40.96 -12.00
C VAL A 93 -14.22 -42.40 -11.56
N ILE A 94 -13.27 -42.99 -10.84
CA ILE A 94 -13.45 -44.24 -10.09
C ILE A 94 -13.26 -43.96 -8.61
N TYR A 95 -14.26 -44.27 -7.79
CA TYR A 95 -14.14 -44.34 -6.34
C TYR A 95 -14.19 -45.81 -5.89
N TYR A 96 -13.28 -46.21 -5.02
CA TYR A 96 -13.28 -47.51 -4.35
C TYR A 96 -13.11 -47.32 -2.85
N ALA A 97 -14.01 -47.92 -2.08
CA ALA A 97 -13.86 -48.13 -0.64
C ALA A 97 -13.81 -49.63 -0.32
N GLY A 98 -12.90 -50.03 0.57
CA GLY A 98 -12.72 -51.43 0.98
C GLY A 98 -11.26 -51.78 1.32
N HIS A 99 -10.98 -53.07 1.51
CA HIS A 99 -9.61 -53.56 1.72
C HIS A 99 -8.73 -53.40 0.46
N GLY A 100 -7.45 -53.13 0.65
CA GLY A 100 -6.44 -53.10 -0.41
C GLY A 100 -5.06 -53.58 0.08
N ILE A 101 -4.29 -54.18 -0.81
CA ILE A 101 -2.98 -54.78 -0.52
C ILE A 101 -1.90 -54.26 -1.48
N GLU A 102 -0.68 -54.11 -0.98
CA GLU A 102 0.52 -53.92 -1.78
C GLU A 102 1.28 -55.25 -1.85
N LEU A 103 1.59 -55.71 -3.06
CA LEU A 103 2.48 -56.82 -3.31
C LEU A 103 3.53 -56.37 -4.33
N ASP A 104 4.80 -56.46 -3.98
CA ASP A 104 5.91 -56.20 -4.91
C ASP A 104 5.84 -54.79 -5.55
N GLY A 105 5.50 -53.78 -4.74
CA GLY A 105 5.31 -52.39 -5.17
C GLY A 105 4.05 -52.11 -6.03
N ASN A 106 3.23 -53.12 -6.30
CA ASN A 106 2.00 -53.01 -7.10
C ASN A 106 0.76 -53.02 -6.20
N ASN A 107 -0.30 -52.35 -6.63
CA ASN A 107 -1.49 -52.09 -5.82
C ASN A 107 -2.69 -52.91 -6.24
N TYR A 108 -3.35 -53.54 -5.27
CA TYR A 108 -4.47 -54.43 -5.53
C TYR A 108 -5.68 -54.12 -4.65
N LEU A 109 -6.85 -54.03 -5.28
CA LEU A 109 -8.16 -53.89 -4.65
C LEU A 109 -8.72 -55.29 -4.40
N ILE A 110 -9.23 -55.53 -3.19
CA ILE A 110 -9.67 -56.87 -2.75
C ILE A 110 -11.20 -57.02 -2.94
N PRO A 111 -11.65 -57.98 -3.76
CA PRO A 111 -13.06 -58.33 -3.90
C PRO A 111 -13.64 -59.06 -2.68
N THR A 112 -14.97 -59.12 -2.55
CA THR A 112 -15.61 -59.75 -1.39
C THR A 112 -15.44 -61.28 -1.32
N ASP A 113 -15.14 -61.92 -2.45
CA ASP A 113 -14.98 -63.38 -2.56
C ASP A 113 -13.54 -63.88 -2.51
N ALA A 114 -12.55 -63.00 -2.39
CA ALA A 114 -11.14 -63.38 -2.26
C ALA A 114 -10.86 -64.14 -0.94
N THR A 115 -9.99 -65.15 -1.03
CA THR A 115 -9.59 -66.05 0.05
C THR A 115 -8.14 -65.84 0.50
N LEU A 116 -7.24 -65.57 -0.46
CA LEU A 116 -5.82 -65.25 -0.28
C LEU A 116 -5.10 -66.18 0.70
N GLU A 117 -5.17 -67.49 0.44
CA GLU A 117 -4.42 -68.51 1.18
C GLU A 117 -2.90 -68.42 0.97
N THR A 118 -2.45 -67.92 -0.18
CA THR A 118 -1.04 -67.71 -0.52
C THR A 118 -0.74 -66.30 -1.03
N ASP A 119 0.54 -65.94 -1.03
CA ASP A 119 1.07 -64.74 -1.68
C ASP A 119 1.00 -64.75 -3.22
N GLY A 120 0.80 -65.93 -3.83
CA GLY A 120 0.51 -66.07 -5.26
C GLY A 120 -0.93 -65.67 -5.62
N ASP A 121 -1.90 -66.10 -4.79
CA ASP A 121 -3.35 -65.93 -5.01
C ASP A 121 -3.75 -64.46 -5.21
N VAL A 122 -2.97 -63.52 -4.68
CA VAL A 122 -3.15 -62.08 -4.88
C VAL A 122 -3.26 -61.73 -6.37
N LEU A 123 -2.51 -62.38 -7.24
CA LEU A 123 -2.50 -62.10 -8.67
C LEU A 123 -3.80 -62.55 -9.38
N ASP A 124 -4.41 -63.64 -8.91
CA ASP A 124 -5.55 -64.30 -9.56
C ASP A 124 -6.91 -63.96 -8.93
N GLU A 125 -6.96 -63.68 -7.63
CA GLU A 125 -8.19 -63.36 -6.89
C GLU A 125 -8.48 -61.85 -6.81
N THR A 126 -7.46 -60.99 -6.89
CA THR A 126 -7.63 -59.52 -6.68
C THR A 126 -7.63 -58.71 -7.98
N ILE A 127 -7.80 -57.39 -7.87
CA ILE A 127 -7.86 -56.46 -9.01
C ILE A 127 -6.70 -55.45 -8.91
N PRO A 128 -5.70 -55.44 -9.81
CA PRO A 128 -4.67 -54.41 -9.81
C PRO A 128 -5.27 -53.02 -10.09
N VAL A 129 -4.80 -51.98 -9.39
CA VAL A 129 -5.24 -50.57 -9.55
C VAL A 129 -4.94 -50.07 -10.96
N GLU A 130 -3.93 -50.64 -11.60
CA GLU A 130 -3.58 -50.43 -13.00
C GLU A 130 -4.77 -50.77 -13.92
N ARG A 131 -5.63 -51.73 -13.54
CA ARG A 131 -6.86 -52.04 -14.27
C ARG A 131 -7.93 -50.97 -14.14
N ALA A 132 -7.93 -50.18 -13.06
CA ALA A 132 -8.76 -49.00 -12.92
C ALA A 132 -8.16 -47.81 -13.71
N LEU A 133 -6.83 -47.67 -13.76
CA LEU A 133 -6.14 -46.69 -14.61
C LEU A 133 -6.47 -46.90 -16.09
N PHE A 134 -6.35 -48.13 -16.61
CA PHE A 134 -6.78 -48.49 -17.97
C PHE A 134 -8.28 -48.27 -18.23
N ALA A 135 -9.12 -48.17 -17.19
CA ALA A 135 -10.55 -47.91 -17.36
C ALA A 135 -10.89 -46.41 -17.44
N VAL A 136 -10.13 -45.53 -16.78
CA VAL A 136 -10.25 -44.07 -16.92
C VAL A 136 -9.47 -43.52 -18.12
N GLU A 137 -8.42 -44.20 -18.58
CA GLU A 137 -7.54 -43.76 -19.68
C GLU A 137 -8.26 -43.23 -20.94
N PRO A 138 -9.41 -43.77 -21.41
CA PRO A 138 -10.07 -43.23 -22.59
C PRO A 138 -10.64 -41.80 -22.46
N ALA A 139 -10.77 -41.26 -21.23
CA ALA A 139 -11.30 -39.91 -21.01
C ALA A 139 -10.29 -38.80 -21.32
N LYS A 140 -10.79 -37.63 -21.70
CA LYS A 140 -9.96 -36.56 -22.31
C LYS A 140 -9.43 -35.52 -21.32
N GLN A 141 -10.31 -34.94 -20.49
CA GLN A 141 -10.01 -33.78 -19.64
C GLN A 141 -9.62 -34.17 -18.21
N LEU A 142 -10.26 -35.18 -17.62
CA LEU A 142 -9.99 -35.63 -16.26
C LEU A 142 -10.07 -37.16 -16.13
N ARG A 143 -9.02 -37.74 -15.54
CA ARG A 143 -8.93 -39.16 -15.17
C ARG A 143 -8.65 -39.24 -13.67
N LEU A 144 -9.70 -39.40 -12.86
CA LEU A 144 -9.59 -39.35 -11.40
C LEU A 144 -9.86 -40.72 -10.79
N ILE A 145 -8.95 -41.19 -9.94
CA ILE A 145 -9.16 -42.39 -9.12
C ILE A 145 -9.07 -41.98 -7.65
N ILE A 146 -10.02 -42.42 -6.85
CA ILE A 146 -10.11 -42.14 -5.41
C ILE A 146 -10.16 -43.47 -4.67
N LEU A 147 -9.15 -43.73 -3.84
CA LEU A 147 -8.96 -44.97 -3.10
C LEU A 147 -9.13 -44.72 -1.61
N ASP A 148 -10.35 -44.97 -1.11
CA ASP A 148 -10.71 -44.97 0.30
C ASP A 148 -10.44 -46.36 0.90
N ALA A 149 -9.18 -46.78 0.81
CA ALA A 149 -8.74 -48.13 1.11
C ALA A 149 -7.75 -48.17 2.28
N CYS A 150 -8.15 -48.89 3.34
CA CYS A 150 -7.35 -49.10 4.54
C CYS A 150 -6.27 -50.17 4.31
N ARG A 151 -5.17 -50.11 5.09
CA ARG A 151 -3.84 -50.62 4.67
C ARG A 151 -3.17 -51.64 5.58
N ASP A 152 -3.90 -52.23 6.52
CA ASP A 152 -3.49 -53.47 7.16
C ASP A 152 -4.09 -54.64 6.38
N ASN A 153 -3.25 -55.41 5.68
CA ASN A 153 -3.69 -56.60 4.95
C ASN A 153 -4.36 -57.60 5.93
N PRO A 154 -5.68 -57.84 5.83
CA PRO A 154 -6.39 -58.68 6.80
C PRO A 154 -5.95 -60.15 6.74
N PHE A 155 -5.43 -60.60 5.60
CA PHE A 155 -4.91 -61.95 5.37
C PHE A 155 -3.46 -62.12 5.84
N ALA A 156 -2.77 -61.07 6.30
CA ALA A 156 -1.34 -61.13 6.65
C ALA A 156 -0.98 -62.09 7.81
N LYS A 157 -1.99 -62.66 8.51
CA LYS A 157 -1.83 -63.66 9.56
C LYS A 157 -2.19 -65.09 9.11
N THR A 158 -2.87 -65.25 7.98
CA THR A 158 -3.41 -66.52 7.46
C THR A 158 -2.77 -66.93 6.14
N MET A 159 -2.38 -65.96 5.32
CA MET A 159 -1.69 -66.13 4.05
C MET A 159 -0.32 -66.78 4.24
N LYS A 160 -0.11 -67.91 3.56
CA LYS A 160 1.15 -68.65 3.48
C LYS A 160 2.07 -67.94 2.48
N ARG A 161 3.28 -67.56 2.90
CA ARG A 161 4.30 -67.07 1.95
C ARG A 161 4.97 -68.25 1.25
N THR A 162 4.74 -68.38 -0.04
CA THR A 162 5.31 -69.41 -0.91
C THR A 162 6.51 -68.88 -1.71
N LEU A 163 6.59 -67.57 -1.94
CA LEU A 163 7.68 -66.93 -2.68
C LEU A 163 8.53 -66.05 -1.75
N ALA A 164 9.68 -66.58 -1.34
CA ALA A 164 10.59 -65.97 -0.36
C ALA A 164 11.19 -64.59 -0.76
N SER A 165 10.91 -64.09 -1.96
CA SER A 165 11.46 -62.84 -2.52
C SER A 165 10.48 -61.66 -2.55
N ARG A 166 9.17 -61.85 -2.34
CA ARG A 166 8.18 -60.76 -2.46
C ARG A 166 7.86 -60.10 -1.13
N ALA A 167 8.06 -58.80 -1.04
CA ALA A 167 7.59 -58.00 0.08
C ALA A 167 6.09 -57.73 -0.04
N ILE A 168 5.35 -57.95 1.05
CA ILE A 168 3.97 -57.48 1.22
C ILE A 168 4.03 -56.21 2.07
N GLY A 169 3.71 -55.08 1.46
CA GLY A 169 3.74 -53.78 2.13
C GLY A 169 2.61 -53.60 3.15
N ARG A 170 2.69 -52.55 3.98
CA ARG A 170 1.53 -52.08 4.76
C ARG A 170 0.59 -51.29 3.85
N GLY A 171 -0.13 -52.05 3.03
CA GLY A 171 -1.05 -51.60 2.00
C GLY A 171 -0.40 -50.68 0.97
N LEU A 172 -1.24 -49.99 0.19
CA LEU A 172 -0.96 -49.48 -1.16
C LEU A 172 0.33 -48.64 -1.42
N ALA A 173 1.21 -49.11 -2.30
CA ALA A 173 2.37 -48.39 -2.82
C ALA A 173 2.06 -47.01 -3.44
N LYS A 174 3.11 -46.19 -3.58
CA LYS A 174 3.12 -44.99 -4.41
C LYS A 174 2.90 -45.36 -5.88
N VAL A 175 1.88 -44.79 -6.52
CA VAL A 175 1.64 -44.94 -7.97
C VAL A 175 1.78 -43.57 -8.62
N GLU A 176 2.72 -43.43 -9.56
CA GLU A 176 2.82 -42.25 -10.42
C GLU A 176 2.21 -42.58 -11.78
N PRO A 177 1.04 -42.01 -12.14
CA PRO A 177 0.45 -42.24 -13.45
C PRO A 177 1.32 -41.60 -14.54
N THR A 178 1.66 -42.40 -15.55
CA THR A 178 2.43 -41.97 -16.73
C THR A 178 1.61 -41.15 -17.74
N SER A 179 0.28 -41.15 -17.59
CA SER A 179 -0.64 -40.35 -18.41
C SER A 179 -0.81 -38.93 -17.85
N PRO A 180 -0.87 -37.90 -18.73
CA PRO A 180 -1.32 -36.56 -18.32
C PRO A 180 -2.79 -36.57 -17.87
N ASN A 181 -3.22 -35.49 -17.23
CA ASN A 181 -4.59 -35.29 -16.72
C ASN A 181 -5.09 -36.43 -15.82
N THR A 182 -4.17 -37.16 -15.19
CA THR A 182 -4.45 -38.32 -14.34
C THR A 182 -4.07 -38.02 -12.90
N MET A 183 -5.03 -38.21 -12.00
CA MET A 183 -4.92 -37.93 -10.57
C MET A 183 -5.39 -39.15 -9.77
N ILE A 184 -4.58 -39.57 -8.79
CA ILE A 184 -4.92 -40.67 -7.88
C ILE A 184 -4.89 -40.15 -6.45
N ALA A 185 -6.05 -40.07 -5.81
CA ALA A 185 -6.21 -39.62 -4.42
C ALA A 185 -6.37 -40.82 -3.48
N PHE A 186 -5.51 -40.94 -2.49
CA PHE A 186 -5.51 -41.98 -1.47
C PHE A 186 -5.97 -41.41 -0.14
N ALA A 187 -6.82 -42.15 0.59
CA ALA A 187 -7.25 -41.76 1.94
C ALA A 187 -6.10 -41.68 2.96
N ALA A 188 -4.98 -42.38 2.71
CA ALA A 188 -3.76 -42.31 3.50
C ALA A 188 -2.51 -42.47 2.63
N LYS A 189 -1.46 -41.68 2.93
CA LYS A 189 -0.15 -41.72 2.28
C LYS A 189 0.54 -43.09 2.34
N ALA A 190 1.52 -43.29 1.45
CA ALA A 190 2.43 -44.44 1.45
C ALA A 190 2.92 -44.82 2.86
N GLY A 191 2.78 -46.11 3.20
CA GLY A 191 3.19 -46.70 4.48
C GLY A 191 2.28 -46.43 5.68
N SER A 192 1.10 -45.80 5.52
CA SER A 192 0.20 -45.44 6.63
C SER A 192 -1.24 -45.93 6.42
N THR A 193 -1.96 -46.18 7.52
CA THR A 193 -3.33 -46.75 7.49
C THR A 193 -4.40 -45.65 7.55
N ALA A 194 -5.37 -45.71 6.63
CA ALA A 194 -6.62 -44.95 6.73
C ALA A 194 -7.53 -45.54 7.81
N SER A 195 -8.49 -44.76 8.32
CA SER A 195 -9.44 -45.18 9.34
C SER A 195 -10.87 -45.18 8.81
N ASP A 196 -11.59 -46.29 8.96
CA ASP A 196 -13.06 -46.34 8.79
C ASP A 196 -13.77 -45.31 9.71
N GLY A 197 -13.18 -45.00 10.87
CA GLY A 197 -13.70 -44.06 11.86
C GLY A 197 -14.88 -44.59 12.70
N ASP A 198 -15.12 -43.98 13.85
CA ASP A 198 -16.20 -44.34 14.79
C ASP A 198 -17.59 -43.80 14.37
N SER A 199 -17.72 -43.36 13.11
CA SER A 199 -18.89 -42.67 12.54
C SER A 199 -19.60 -43.57 11.52
N ARG A 200 -20.75 -43.12 10.98
CA ARG A 200 -21.47 -43.82 9.89
C ARG A 200 -20.70 -43.87 8.58
N ASN A 201 -19.76 -42.94 8.36
CA ASN A 201 -18.97 -42.80 7.15
C ASN A 201 -17.49 -42.57 7.51
N SER A 202 -16.57 -42.87 6.60
CA SER A 202 -15.14 -42.59 6.77
C SER A 202 -14.89 -41.07 6.89
N PRO A 203 -13.82 -40.63 7.60
CA PRO A 203 -13.42 -39.22 7.62
C PRO A 203 -13.11 -38.69 6.22
N PHE A 204 -12.57 -39.54 5.35
CA PHE A 204 -12.20 -39.17 3.98
C PHE A 204 -13.46 -39.02 3.10
N ALA A 205 -14.35 -40.01 3.06
CA ALA A 205 -15.64 -39.92 2.38
C ALA A 205 -16.46 -38.70 2.82
N THR A 206 -16.47 -38.41 4.13
CA THR A 206 -17.14 -37.23 4.70
C THR A 206 -16.54 -35.92 4.17
N ALA A 207 -15.21 -35.78 4.18
CA ALA A 207 -14.54 -34.59 3.66
C ALA A 207 -14.64 -34.46 2.12
N LEU A 208 -14.60 -35.58 1.39
CA LEU A 208 -14.77 -35.60 -0.06
C LEU A 208 -16.12 -35.01 -0.48
N VAL A 209 -17.23 -35.41 0.16
CA VAL A 209 -18.56 -34.91 -0.23
C VAL A 209 -18.87 -33.49 0.24
N GLU A 210 -18.10 -32.96 1.18
CA GLU A 210 -18.12 -31.54 1.54
C GLU A 210 -17.38 -30.68 0.51
N HIS A 211 -16.18 -31.08 0.08
CA HIS A 211 -15.33 -30.21 -0.75
C HIS A 211 -15.44 -30.43 -2.27
N LEU A 212 -15.57 -31.67 -2.74
CA LEU A 212 -15.62 -31.96 -4.18
C LEU A 212 -16.78 -31.32 -4.96
N PRO A 213 -18.03 -31.21 -4.44
CA PRO A 213 -19.14 -30.64 -5.21
C PRO A 213 -19.18 -29.11 -5.22
N LYS A 214 -18.18 -28.41 -4.65
CA LYS A 214 -18.16 -26.94 -4.58
C LYS A 214 -17.93 -26.33 -5.98
N PRO A 215 -18.88 -25.57 -6.54
CA PRO A 215 -18.78 -25.08 -7.92
C PRO A 215 -17.54 -24.20 -8.15
N GLY A 216 -16.77 -24.50 -9.18
CA GLY A 216 -15.55 -23.75 -9.53
C GLY A 216 -14.34 -24.03 -8.66
N LEU A 217 -14.42 -24.93 -7.68
CA LEU A 217 -13.26 -25.31 -6.88
C LEU A 217 -12.40 -26.33 -7.64
N ASP A 218 -11.22 -25.91 -8.09
CA ASP A 218 -10.20 -26.77 -8.69
C ASP A 218 -9.86 -27.98 -7.79
N LEU A 219 -9.73 -29.15 -8.41
CA LEU A 219 -9.51 -30.41 -7.71
C LEU A 219 -8.27 -30.45 -6.82
N ARG A 220 -7.17 -29.77 -7.19
CA ARG A 220 -5.95 -29.72 -6.36
C ARG A 220 -6.22 -28.93 -5.06
N LYS A 221 -6.99 -27.86 -5.16
CA LYS A 221 -7.45 -27.05 -4.01
C LYS A 221 -8.46 -27.85 -3.16
N ALA A 222 -9.42 -28.54 -3.81
CA ALA A 222 -10.40 -29.39 -3.14
C ALA A 222 -9.73 -30.51 -2.31
N PHE A 223 -8.82 -31.29 -2.91
CA PHE A 223 -8.09 -32.34 -2.19
C PHE A 223 -7.16 -31.78 -1.09
N GLY A 224 -6.67 -30.55 -1.24
CA GLY A 224 -5.99 -29.82 -0.16
C GLY A 224 -6.86 -29.67 1.09
N PHE A 225 -8.10 -29.17 0.93
CA PHE A 225 -9.05 -29.06 2.04
C PHE A 225 -9.47 -30.43 2.59
N VAL A 226 -9.67 -31.44 1.72
CA VAL A 226 -9.96 -32.83 2.16
C VAL A 226 -8.86 -33.38 3.05
N ARG A 227 -7.58 -33.18 2.69
CA ARG A 227 -6.44 -33.58 3.54
C ARG A 227 -6.49 -32.87 4.89
N ASP A 228 -6.70 -31.56 4.89
CA ASP A 228 -6.62 -30.73 6.10
C ASP A 228 -7.76 -31.04 7.08
N ASP A 229 -8.97 -31.32 6.59
CA ASP A 229 -10.09 -31.77 7.42
C ASP A 229 -9.90 -33.21 7.93
N VAL A 230 -9.34 -34.15 7.15
CA VAL A 230 -9.04 -35.51 7.64
C VAL A 230 -7.92 -35.52 8.68
N LEU A 231 -6.87 -34.71 8.49
CA LEU A 231 -5.83 -34.51 9.50
C LEU A 231 -6.45 -34.01 10.82
N LYS A 232 -7.33 -33.01 10.74
CA LYS A 232 -8.05 -32.46 11.89
C LYS A 232 -8.98 -33.49 12.55
N ALA A 233 -9.79 -34.21 11.77
CA ALA A 233 -10.77 -35.17 12.26
C ALA A 233 -10.13 -36.42 12.90
N THR A 234 -8.97 -36.87 12.40
CA THR A 234 -8.28 -38.06 12.91
C THR A 234 -7.22 -37.76 13.98
N GLY A 235 -7.04 -36.50 14.36
CA GLY A 235 -6.01 -36.09 15.32
C GLY A 235 -4.59 -36.30 14.76
N TYR A 236 -4.39 -35.94 13.49
CA TYR A 236 -3.15 -36.07 12.72
C TYR A 236 -2.63 -37.51 12.55
N LYS A 237 -3.50 -38.52 12.70
CA LYS A 237 -3.16 -39.95 12.51
C LYS A 237 -3.25 -40.40 11.04
N GLN A 238 -4.15 -39.80 10.27
CA GLN A 238 -4.38 -40.10 8.86
C GLN A 238 -4.09 -38.87 8.00
N GLU A 239 -3.29 -39.04 6.95
CA GLU A 239 -2.92 -37.97 6.01
C GLU A 239 -3.25 -38.42 4.58
N PRO A 240 -4.37 -37.94 3.99
CA PRO A 240 -4.67 -38.18 2.59
C PRO A 240 -3.58 -37.63 1.67
N TYR A 241 -3.32 -38.33 0.56
CA TYR A 241 -2.25 -37.98 -0.37
C TYR A 241 -2.70 -38.12 -1.81
N VAL A 242 -2.19 -37.26 -2.71
CA VAL A 242 -2.54 -37.25 -4.12
C VAL A 242 -1.28 -37.42 -4.97
N TYR A 243 -1.34 -38.33 -5.94
CA TYR A 243 -0.30 -38.54 -6.94
C TYR A 243 -0.84 -38.25 -8.35
N GLY A 244 0.09 -38.04 -9.29
CA GLY A 244 -0.22 -37.66 -10.68
C GLY A 244 -0.25 -36.15 -10.89
N SER A 245 -0.70 -35.73 -12.07
CA SER A 245 -0.65 -34.33 -12.51
C SER A 245 -1.84 -33.98 -13.40
N LEU A 246 -2.38 -32.79 -13.18
CA LEU A 246 -3.37 -32.13 -14.04
C LEU A 246 -2.69 -30.97 -14.77
N GLY A 247 -3.26 -30.54 -15.90
CA GLY A 247 -2.77 -29.39 -16.69
C GLY A 247 -2.73 -28.06 -15.93
N GLY A 248 -2.27 -27.01 -16.61
CA GLY A 248 -2.13 -25.67 -16.03
C GLY A 248 -3.46 -25.03 -15.61
N ASP A 249 -4.55 -25.37 -16.32
CA ASP A 249 -5.89 -24.84 -16.10
C ASP A 249 -6.51 -25.33 -14.77
N ASP A 250 -7.43 -24.55 -14.19
CA ASP A 250 -8.24 -25.00 -13.05
C ASP A 250 -9.26 -26.05 -13.52
N VAL A 251 -9.26 -27.24 -12.91
CA VAL A 251 -10.16 -28.37 -13.26
C VAL A 251 -11.12 -28.63 -12.09
N PRO A 252 -12.29 -27.98 -12.05
CA PRO A 252 -13.29 -28.22 -11.01
C PRO A 252 -14.18 -29.41 -11.34
N LEU A 253 -14.54 -30.22 -10.34
CA LEU A 253 -15.46 -31.36 -10.53
C LEU A 253 -16.88 -30.91 -10.90
N VAL A 254 -17.32 -29.82 -10.27
CA VAL A 254 -18.55 -29.10 -10.62
C VAL A 254 -18.11 -27.78 -11.25
N ALA A 255 -18.26 -27.67 -12.57
CA ALA A 255 -18.11 -26.38 -13.23
C ALA A 255 -19.01 -25.34 -12.58
N VAL A 256 -18.57 -24.09 -12.48
CA VAL A 256 -19.51 -22.99 -12.23
C VAL A 256 -20.45 -22.99 -13.43
N LYS A 257 -21.68 -23.49 -13.26
CA LYS A 257 -22.75 -23.29 -14.25
C LYS A 257 -22.75 -21.79 -14.54
N PRO A 258 -22.59 -21.35 -15.80
CA PRO A 258 -22.63 -19.93 -16.10
C PRO A 258 -23.96 -19.35 -15.60
N ALA A 259 -23.90 -18.60 -14.49
CA ALA A 259 -24.94 -17.63 -14.16
C ALA A 259 -24.98 -16.71 -15.36
N ALA A 260 -26.11 -16.69 -16.07
CA ALA A 260 -26.12 -16.45 -17.51
C ALA A 260 -25.63 -15.04 -17.89
N THR A 261 -24.33 -14.89 -18.09
CA THR A 261 -23.63 -13.67 -18.53
C THR A 261 -23.70 -13.47 -20.05
N GLY A 262 -24.81 -13.89 -20.66
CA GLY A 262 -25.40 -13.03 -21.67
C GLY A 262 -25.82 -11.73 -20.94
N PRO A 263 -25.59 -10.53 -21.50
CA PRO A 263 -25.88 -9.29 -20.81
C PRO A 263 -27.40 -9.03 -20.75
N GLN A 264 -28.10 -9.71 -19.84
CA GLN A 264 -29.26 -9.11 -19.19
C GLN A 264 -28.75 -7.93 -18.37
N ALA A 265 -28.60 -6.79 -19.03
CA ALA A 265 -28.31 -5.54 -18.34
C ALA A 265 -29.42 -5.31 -17.30
N ASN A 266 -29.07 -5.42 -16.02
CA ASN A 266 -29.87 -4.81 -14.98
C ASN A 266 -30.02 -3.33 -15.39
N PRO A 267 -31.24 -2.80 -15.61
CA PRO A 267 -31.40 -1.42 -16.05
C PRO A 267 -30.71 -0.43 -15.11
N GLN A 268 -30.65 -0.77 -13.82
CA GLN A 268 -29.98 0.03 -12.80
C GLN A 268 -28.45 -0.04 -12.84
N GLU A 269 -27.83 -1.03 -13.49
CA GLU A 269 -26.37 -1.09 -13.65
C GLU A 269 -25.84 -0.15 -14.72
N ALA A 270 -26.58 0.04 -15.82
CA ALA A 270 -26.24 1.07 -16.80
C ALA A 270 -26.35 2.46 -16.13
N VAL A 271 -27.51 2.75 -15.54
CA VAL A 271 -27.76 3.98 -14.78
C VAL A 271 -26.71 4.19 -13.69
N ARG A 272 -26.30 3.14 -12.95
CA ARG A 272 -25.26 3.25 -11.91
C ARG A 272 -23.89 3.60 -12.48
N ARG A 273 -23.44 2.95 -13.57
CA ARG A 273 -22.14 3.27 -14.18
C ARG A 273 -22.10 4.69 -14.73
N ASP A 274 -23.19 5.13 -15.35
CA ASP A 274 -23.27 6.46 -15.96
C ASP A 274 -23.38 7.55 -14.87
N TYR A 275 -24.03 7.24 -13.74
CA TYR A 275 -24.02 8.06 -12.52
C TYR A 275 -22.62 8.10 -11.87
N GLU A 276 -21.89 6.98 -11.86
CA GLU A 276 -20.51 6.91 -11.37
C GLU A 276 -19.53 7.69 -12.27
N LEU A 277 -19.77 7.74 -13.59
CA LEU A 277 -19.03 8.61 -14.51
C LEU A 277 -19.35 10.09 -14.27
N ALA A 278 -20.62 10.44 -14.05
CA ALA A 278 -21.02 11.80 -13.67
C ALA A 278 -20.43 12.22 -12.31
N LEU A 279 -20.32 11.30 -11.33
CA LEU A 279 -19.59 11.51 -10.07
C LEU A 279 -18.10 11.81 -10.29
N GLN A 280 -17.45 11.14 -11.25
CA GLN A 280 -16.02 11.34 -11.55
C GLN A 280 -15.75 12.66 -12.25
N LEU A 281 -16.64 13.11 -13.13
CA LEU A 281 -16.55 14.41 -13.79
C LEU A 281 -16.93 15.57 -12.86
N ALA A 282 -17.95 15.37 -12.02
CA ALA A 282 -18.48 16.32 -11.04
C ALA A 282 -18.88 17.71 -11.59
N THR A 283 -19.02 17.88 -12.91
CA THR A 283 -19.42 19.15 -13.56
C THR A 283 -20.93 19.27 -13.73
N ARG A 284 -21.40 20.52 -13.84
CA ARG A 284 -22.78 20.89 -14.15
C ARG A 284 -23.31 20.12 -15.37
N ASP A 285 -22.57 20.19 -16.47
CA ASP A 285 -22.90 19.58 -17.76
C ASP A 285 -23.00 18.04 -17.68
N ALA A 286 -22.15 17.39 -16.87
CA ALA A 286 -22.21 15.93 -16.67
C ALA A 286 -23.48 15.49 -15.93
N TRP A 287 -23.94 16.28 -14.96
CA TRP A 287 -25.21 16.03 -14.27
C TRP A 287 -26.42 16.32 -15.14
N GLU A 288 -26.38 17.39 -15.95
CA GLU A 288 -27.46 17.71 -16.90
C GLU A 288 -27.55 16.67 -18.03
N ALA A 289 -26.41 16.18 -18.56
CA ALA A 289 -26.39 15.08 -19.51
C ALA A 289 -26.90 13.76 -18.90
N PHE A 290 -26.49 13.44 -17.67
CA PHE A 290 -27.02 12.27 -16.95
C PHE A 290 -28.54 12.36 -16.76
N LEU A 291 -29.06 13.53 -16.40
CA LEU A 291 -30.50 13.76 -16.20
C LEU A 291 -31.29 13.80 -17.51
N ALA A 292 -30.67 14.18 -18.63
CA ALA A 292 -31.28 14.09 -19.95
C ALA A 292 -31.44 12.62 -20.41
N ALA A 293 -30.49 11.74 -20.06
CA ALA A 293 -30.61 10.29 -20.28
C ALA A 293 -31.55 9.61 -19.27
N TYR A 294 -31.54 10.07 -18.02
CA TYR A 294 -32.23 9.46 -16.89
C TYR A 294 -32.99 10.52 -16.07
N PRO A 295 -34.18 10.95 -16.53
CA PRO A 295 -34.91 12.05 -15.90
C PRO A 295 -35.47 11.69 -14.51
N ASP A 296 -35.78 10.43 -14.25
CA ASP A 296 -36.47 9.95 -13.05
C ASP A 296 -35.85 8.70 -12.42
N GLY A 297 -36.22 8.43 -11.16
CA GLY A 297 -35.72 7.32 -10.37
C GLY A 297 -34.65 7.72 -9.34
N PHE A 298 -34.08 6.72 -8.66
CA PHE A 298 -33.18 6.92 -7.51
C PHE A 298 -31.95 7.76 -7.86
N TYR A 299 -31.19 7.36 -8.89
CA TYR A 299 -29.98 8.08 -9.31
C TYR A 299 -30.29 9.47 -9.90
N ALA A 300 -31.43 9.65 -10.55
CA ALA A 300 -31.89 10.97 -11.01
C ALA A 300 -32.13 11.93 -9.83
N ASN A 301 -32.74 11.44 -8.75
CA ASN A 301 -32.94 12.24 -7.54
C ASN A 301 -31.61 12.60 -6.85
N LEU A 302 -30.62 11.70 -6.87
CA LEU A 302 -29.27 12.01 -6.39
C LEU A 302 -28.56 13.03 -7.29
N ALA A 303 -28.63 12.90 -8.61
CA ALA A 303 -28.05 13.83 -9.58
C ALA A 303 -28.66 15.24 -9.49
N LYS A 304 -29.99 15.35 -9.33
CA LYS A 304 -30.68 16.62 -9.01
C LYS A 304 -30.11 17.24 -7.72
N GLY A 305 -29.79 16.42 -6.72
CA GLY A 305 -29.09 16.84 -5.50
C GLY A 305 -27.69 17.41 -5.73
N GLN A 306 -26.88 16.76 -6.58
CA GLN A 306 -25.53 17.25 -6.93
C GLN A 306 -25.58 18.55 -7.74
N LEU A 307 -26.50 18.65 -8.71
CA LEU A 307 -26.69 19.87 -9.51
C LEU A 307 -27.11 21.06 -8.62
N ASN A 308 -28.01 20.84 -7.66
CA ASN A 308 -28.39 21.85 -6.66
C ASN A 308 -27.20 22.28 -5.78
N LYS A 309 -26.32 21.35 -5.39
CA LYS A 309 -25.11 21.66 -4.63
C LYS A 309 -24.16 22.55 -5.46
N ILE A 310 -23.90 22.18 -6.71
CA ILE A 310 -23.06 22.96 -7.63
C ILE A 310 -23.65 24.36 -7.83
N GLY A 311 -24.95 24.49 -8.12
CA GLY A 311 -25.61 25.79 -8.27
C GLY A 311 -25.55 26.66 -7.01
N ALA A 312 -25.58 26.06 -5.81
CA ALA A 312 -25.37 26.79 -4.56
C ALA A 312 -23.91 27.27 -4.37
N GLU A 313 -22.93 26.46 -4.75
CA GLU A 313 -21.50 26.82 -4.72
C GLU A 313 -21.16 27.88 -5.80
N GLU A 314 -21.71 27.77 -7.01
CA GLU A 314 -21.65 28.78 -8.06
C GLU A 314 -22.25 30.12 -7.60
N THR A 315 -23.44 30.08 -6.98
CA THR A 315 -24.11 31.28 -6.46
C THR A 315 -23.30 31.94 -5.33
N ARG A 316 -22.70 31.14 -4.44
CA ARG A 316 -21.82 31.65 -3.38
C ARG A 316 -20.56 32.29 -3.98
N ALA A 317 -19.89 31.62 -4.91
CA ALA A 317 -18.69 32.14 -5.56
C ALA A 317 -18.97 33.44 -6.35
N ALA A 318 -20.12 33.52 -7.02
CA ALA A 318 -20.57 34.74 -7.71
C ALA A 318 -20.88 35.89 -6.73
N ALA A 319 -21.46 35.59 -5.55
CA ALA A 319 -21.70 36.58 -4.50
C ALA A 319 -20.39 37.07 -3.87
N GLU A 320 -19.46 36.16 -3.54
CA GLU A 320 -18.11 36.48 -3.07
C GLU A 320 -17.34 37.35 -4.08
N GLN A 321 -17.41 37.02 -5.38
CA GLN A 321 -16.73 37.80 -6.41
C GLN A 321 -17.34 39.18 -6.60
N LYS A 322 -18.67 39.32 -6.55
CA LYS A 322 -19.35 40.62 -6.54
C LYS A 322 -18.97 41.45 -5.30
N ALA A 323 -18.84 40.82 -4.13
CA ALA A 323 -18.37 41.49 -2.92
C ALA A 323 -16.92 41.99 -3.07
N ARG A 324 -16.01 41.14 -3.56
CA ARG A 324 -14.60 41.53 -3.84
C ARG A 324 -14.49 42.69 -4.83
N VAL A 325 -15.27 42.69 -5.92
CA VAL A 325 -15.29 43.79 -6.89
C VAL A 325 -15.84 45.09 -6.25
N ALA A 326 -16.92 45.01 -5.48
CA ALA A 326 -17.47 46.17 -4.78
C ALA A 326 -16.54 46.71 -3.68
N GLU A 327 -15.73 45.87 -3.05
CA GLU A 327 -14.68 46.27 -2.10
C GLU A 327 -13.50 46.95 -2.82
N GLN A 328 -13.03 46.37 -3.92
CA GLN A 328 -11.98 46.96 -4.77
C GLN A 328 -12.40 48.32 -5.34
N GLU A 329 -13.66 48.49 -5.75
CA GLU A 329 -14.18 49.78 -6.22
C GLU A 329 -14.27 50.81 -5.09
N LYS A 330 -14.72 50.42 -3.89
CA LYS A 330 -14.67 51.29 -2.70
C LYS A 330 -13.23 51.70 -2.37
N ALA A 331 -12.27 50.77 -2.41
CA ALA A 331 -10.86 51.05 -2.18
C ALA A 331 -10.29 52.01 -3.23
N ARG A 332 -10.63 51.82 -4.52
CA ARG A 332 -10.28 52.74 -5.61
C ARG A 332 -10.81 54.16 -5.35
N LEU A 333 -12.09 54.28 -5.00
CA LEU A 333 -12.73 55.57 -4.72
C LEU A 333 -12.17 56.26 -3.46
N ILE A 334 -11.73 55.49 -2.46
CA ILE A 334 -11.04 56.03 -1.27
C ILE A 334 -9.64 56.52 -1.66
N ALA A 335 -8.88 55.75 -2.43
CA ALA A 335 -7.55 56.14 -2.92
C ALA A 335 -7.60 57.37 -3.84
N GLU A 336 -8.58 57.45 -4.74
CA GLU A 336 -8.81 58.60 -5.63
C GLU A 336 -9.14 59.87 -4.82
N ARG A 337 -9.99 59.76 -3.79
CA ARG A 337 -10.28 60.88 -2.87
C ARG A 337 -9.05 61.29 -2.06
N ALA A 338 -8.21 60.34 -1.63
CA ALA A 338 -6.96 60.63 -0.93
C ALA A 338 -5.96 61.36 -1.84
N GLN A 339 -5.74 60.87 -3.07
CA GLN A 339 -4.90 61.51 -4.07
C GLN A 339 -5.41 62.91 -4.43
N LYS A 340 -6.72 63.09 -4.60
CA LYS A 340 -7.30 64.42 -4.87
C LYS A 340 -7.09 65.39 -3.69
N ALA A 341 -7.29 64.93 -2.45
CA ALA A 341 -7.03 65.75 -1.26
C ALA A 341 -5.52 66.06 -1.09
N GLU A 342 -4.63 65.18 -1.54
CA GLU A 342 -3.18 65.42 -1.58
C GLU A 342 -2.80 66.43 -2.68
N GLN A 343 -3.38 66.32 -3.87
CA GLN A 343 -3.21 67.30 -4.96
C GLN A 343 -3.75 68.69 -4.57
N GLU A 344 -4.90 68.77 -3.89
CA GLU A 344 -5.46 70.02 -3.38
C GLU A 344 -4.56 70.64 -2.31
N LYS A 345 -4.00 69.85 -1.39
CA LYS A 345 -2.97 70.30 -0.43
C LYS A 345 -1.69 70.78 -1.12
N ALA A 346 -1.19 70.05 -2.11
CA ALA A 346 0.01 70.41 -2.86
C ALA A 346 -0.20 71.71 -3.65
N ALA A 347 -1.36 71.89 -4.28
CA ALA A 347 -1.73 73.12 -4.97
C ALA A 347 -1.89 74.31 -4.01
N ALA A 348 -2.45 74.10 -2.81
CA ALA A 348 -2.53 75.12 -1.78
C ALA A 348 -1.13 75.51 -1.24
N ALA A 349 -0.26 74.52 -1.00
CA ALA A 349 1.12 74.75 -0.58
C ALA A 349 1.94 75.49 -1.65
N ALA A 350 1.76 75.16 -2.93
CA ALA A 350 2.40 75.85 -4.04
C ALA A 350 1.96 77.32 -4.14
N LYS A 351 0.65 77.61 -3.97
CA LYS A 351 0.14 78.99 -3.89
C LYS A 351 0.72 79.75 -2.70
N ALA A 352 0.70 79.15 -1.51
CA ALA A 352 1.27 79.77 -0.31
C ALA A 352 2.78 80.03 -0.43
N ALA A 353 3.53 79.15 -1.09
CA ALA A 353 4.95 79.34 -1.38
C ALA A 353 5.19 80.50 -2.38
N GLU A 354 4.34 80.64 -3.40
CA GLU A 354 4.40 81.75 -4.36
C GLU A 354 4.03 83.09 -3.69
N GLU A 355 2.97 83.13 -2.90
CA GLU A 355 2.57 84.30 -2.11
C GLU A 355 3.68 84.70 -1.11
N ALA A 356 4.32 83.72 -0.45
CA ALA A 356 5.46 83.95 0.42
C ALA A 356 6.70 84.46 -0.35
N ARG A 357 6.94 83.98 -1.58
CA ARG A 357 8.00 84.50 -2.46
C ARG A 357 7.76 85.97 -2.80
N ILE A 358 6.56 86.32 -3.26
CA ILE A 358 6.16 87.69 -3.60
C ILE A 358 6.23 88.60 -2.36
N ALA A 359 5.84 88.11 -1.18
CA ALA A 359 5.96 88.86 0.07
C ALA A 359 7.42 89.08 0.50
N ALA A 360 8.29 88.08 0.31
CA ALA A 360 9.73 88.18 0.59
C ALA A 360 10.45 89.12 -0.39
N GLU A 361 10.03 89.13 -1.66
CA GLU A 361 10.51 90.04 -2.69
C GLU A 361 10.14 91.49 -2.35
N LYS A 362 8.85 91.77 -2.10
CA LYS A 362 8.38 93.09 -1.63
C LYS A 362 9.05 93.53 -0.32
N LYS A 363 9.36 92.60 0.60
CA LYS A 363 10.13 92.92 1.80
C LYS A 363 11.55 93.37 1.46
N LYS A 364 12.23 92.72 0.50
CA LYS A 364 13.54 93.15 0.01
C LYS A 364 13.48 94.52 -0.67
N GLU A 365 12.46 94.79 -1.49
CA GLU A 365 12.26 96.11 -2.09
C GLU A 365 12.11 97.21 -1.02
N ILE A 366 11.31 96.96 0.03
CA ILE A 366 11.13 97.88 1.16
C ILE A 366 12.44 98.07 1.95
N GLU A 367 13.23 97.01 2.13
CA GLU A 367 14.51 97.05 2.84
C GLU A 367 15.59 97.78 2.02
N GLN A 368 15.64 97.57 0.71
CA GLN A 368 16.49 98.30 -0.23
C GLN A 368 16.11 99.78 -0.31
N ALA A 369 14.82 100.12 -0.41
CA ALA A 369 14.37 101.50 -0.41
C ALA A 369 14.71 102.22 0.91
N ARG A 370 14.68 101.52 2.05
CA ARG A 370 15.15 102.05 3.35
C ARG A 370 16.67 102.22 3.39
N ALA A 371 17.43 101.26 2.85
CA ALA A 371 18.89 101.36 2.77
C ALA A 371 19.33 102.52 1.87
N GLU A 372 18.69 102.70 0.71
CA GLU A 372 18.89 103.86 -0.16
C GLU A 372 18.51 105.18 0.52
N ALA A 373 17.40 105.23 1.26
CA ALA A 373 17.02 106.43 2.02
C ALA A 373 18.07 106.78 3.08
N ALA A 374 18.52 105.79 3.87
CA ALA A 374 19.58 105.96 4.86
C ALA A 374 20.93 106.33 4.23
N GLU A 375 21.25 105.84 3.02
CA GLU A 375 22.46 106.25 2.30
C GLU A 375 22.35 107.69 1.76
N ARG A 376 21.16 108.12 1.29
CA ARG A 376 20.89 109.51 0.89
C ARG A 376 21.00 110.44 2.10
N GLU A 377 20.46 110.07 3.26
CA GLU A 377 20.63 110.80 4.52
C GLU A 377 22.10 110.84 4.97
N ARG A 378 22.84 109.72 4.90
CA ARG A 378 24.27 109.68 5.23
C ARG A 378 25.08 110.58 4.31
N LYS A 379 24.85 110.55 3.00
CA LYS A 379 25.50 111.46 2.02
C LYS A 379 25.13 112.93 2.27
N ALA A 380 23.90 113.24 2.69
CA ALA A 380 23.50 114.58 3.08
C ALA A 380 24.20 115.04 4.37
N ALA A 381 24.34 114.15 5.36
CA ALA A 381 25.06 114.41 6.61
C ALA A 381 26.59 114.54 6.39
N GLU A 382 27.18 113.72 5.54
CA GLU A 382 28.58 113.83 5.09
C GLU A 382 28.82 115.17 4.38
N ALA A 383 27.91 115.58 3.47
CA ALA A 383 27.98 116.87 2.80
C ALA A 383 27.79 118.06 3.75
N ALA A 384 26.93 117.95 4.76
CA ALA A 384 26.75 118.95 5.80
C ALA A 384 27.99 119.04 6.72
N ALA A 385 28.57 117.91 7.10
CA ALA A 385 29.81 117.84 7.87
C ALA A 385 31.00 118.40 7.09
N ALA A 386 31.09 118.15 5.78
CA ALA A 386 32.10 118.73 4.91
C ALA A 386 31.97 120.25 4.79
N ARG A 387 30.75 120.78 4.71
CA ARG A 387 30.49 122.25 4.79
C ARG A 387 30.92 122.82 6.14
N ALA A 388 30.51 122.20 7.24
CA ALA A 388 30.89 122.64 8.59
C ALA A 388 32.42 122.53 8.84
N LEU A 389 33.11 121.57 8.20
CA LEU A 389 34.57 121.47 8.24
C LEU A 389 35.22 122.57 7.40
N ALA A 390 34.70 122.89 6.21
CA ALA A 390 35.18 124.00 5.39
C ALA A 390 34.97 125.35 6.09
N GLU A 391 33.84 125.56 6.77
CA GLU A 391 33.58 126.73 7.61
C GLU A 391 34.56 126.80 8.80
N LYS A 392 34.82 125.68 9.48
CA LYS A 392 35.84 125.62 10.53
C LYS A 392 37.25 125.90 10.01
N GLN A 393 37.63 125.36 8.87
CA GLN A 393 38.94 125.60 8.24
C GLN A 393 39.08 127.05 7.74
N ALA A 394 38.00 127.68 7.27
CA ALA A 394 37.98 129.11 6.98
C ALA A 394 38.16 129.94 8.27
N ALA A 395 37.48 129.57 9.36
CA ALA A 395 37.62 130.23 10.66
C ALA A 395 39.01 130.01 11.31
N GLU A 396 39.61 128.84 11.17
CA GLU A 396 40.97 128.56 11.64
C GLU A 396 42.03 129.25 10.76
N LYS A 397 41.85 129.31 9.43
CA LYS A 397 42.73 130.11 8.56
C LYS A 397 42.69 131.59 8.94
N ALA A 398 41.50 132.15 9.18
CA ALA A 398 41.35 133.51 9.67
C ALA A 398 42.02 133.75 11.04
N LYS A 399 41.98 132.75 11.95
CA LYS A 399 42.70 132.80 13.23
C LYS A 399 44.23 132.67 13.07
N ALA A 400 44.70 131.81 12.16
CA ALA A 400 46.13 131.63 11.90
C ALA A 400 46.77 132.88 11.27
N GLU A 401 46.06 133.53 10.34
CA GLU A 401 46.47 134.77 9.70
C GLU A 401 46.48 135.97 10.67
N LEU A 402 45.67 135.91 11.74
CA LEU A 402 45.73 136.83 12.87
C LEU A 402 46.90 136.51 13.83
N ALA A 403 47.07 135.23 14.19
CA ALA A 403 48.10 134.76 15.13
C ALA A 403 49.53 135.01 14.61
N ALA A 404 49.75 134.89 13.30
CA ALA A 404 51.03 135.18 12.65
C ALA A 404 51.51 136.65 12.83
N ARG A 405 50.66 137.55 13.32
CA ARG A 405 50.99 138.96 13.60
C ARG A 405 51.21 139.29 15.08
N GLN A 406 51.06 138.34 16.00
CA GLN A 406 50.96 138.64 17.44
C GLN A 406 51.90 137.84 18.38
N ALA A 407 52.78 136.99 17.85
CA ALA A 407 53.67 136.13 18.65
C ALA A 407 55.17 136.35 18.39
N ALA A 408 55.61 137.61 18.34
CA ALA A 408 57.04 137.99 18.34
C ALA A 408 57.64 138.10 19.76
N GLU A 409 56.92 137.65 20.78
CA GLU A 409 57.33 137.65 22.19
C GLU A 409 57.04 136.30 22.87
N LYS A 410 57.99 135.86 23.71
CA LYS A 410 57.90 134.90 24.83
C LYS A 410 57.76 133.38 24.56
N ALA A 411 58.71 132.67 25.16
CA ALA A 411 58.56 131.42 25.92
C ALA A 411 58.23 130.10 25.18
N GLU A 412 59.28 129.52 24.60
CA GLU A 412 59.92 128.31 25.14
C GLU A 412 59.10 127.42 26.13
N GLN A 413 58.77 126.17 25.74
CA GLN A 413 59.13 124.89 26.39
C GLN A 413 58.14 123.72 26.14
N ALA A 414 58.69 122.50 26.22
CA ALA A 414 58.07 121.18 26.45
C ALA A 414 57.38 120.38 25.30
N ALA A 415 57.71 119.07 25.33
CA ALA A 415 57.03 117.89 24.74
C ALA A 415 57.10 117.63 23.20
N LYS A 416 57.88 116.60 22.81
CA LYS A 416 57.87 115.94 21.48
C LYS A 416 57.14 114.58 21.55
N PRO A 417 56.31 114.19 20.56
CA PRO A 417 55.61 112.89 20.52
C PRO A 417 56.06 111.96 19.36
N ALA A 418 55.33 110.84 19.19
CA ALA A 418 55.39 109.85 18.09
C ALA A 418 56.64 108.93 18.08
N ALA A 419 56.66 107.75 17.44
CA ALA A 419 55.68 107.04 16.56
C ALA A 419 55.70 105.51 16.91
N ASP A 420 55.20 104.51 16.16
CA ASP A 420 54.72 104.40 14.76
C ASP A 420 53.94 103.06 14.53
N ARG A 421 53.20 102.95 13.41
CA ARG A 421 52.76 101.68 12.70
C ARG A 421 51.81 100.68 13.41
N GLN A 422 51.10 99.73 12.76
CA GLN A 422 50.53 99.48 11.39
C GLN A 422 49.80 98.11 11.50
N LEU A 423 48.48 97.93 11.24
CA LEU A 423 47.76 97.69 9.96
C LEU A 423 48.32 96.56 9.06
N PRO A 424 47.51 95.84 8.23
CA PRO A 424 46.05 95.64 8.18
C PRO A 424 45.73 94.18 8.65
N GLU A 425 45.07 93.17 8.03
CA GLU A 425 44.13 92.87 6.90
C GLU A 425 43.53 91.45 7.22
N VAL A 426 42.36 90.90 6.81
CA VAL A 426 41.40 91.02 5.67
C VAL A 426 41.95 90.34 4.39
N GLU A 427 41.27 89.51 3.56
CA GLU A 427 39.86 89.07 3.27
C GLU A 427 39.86 87.54 2.85
N ASN A 428 38.87 86.77 2.34
CA ASN A 428 37.41 86.86 2.04
C ASN A 428 36.72 85.44 1.94
N GLN A 429 35.37 85.43 1.78
CA GLN A 429 34.46 84.56 0.96
C GLN A 429 35.04 83.34 0.15
N LYS A 430 34.38 82.19 -0.14
CA LYS A 430 32.98 81.87 -0.56
C LYS A 430 32.76 80.38 -1.00
N VAL A 431 31.50 79.91 -1.00
CA VAL A 431 30.79 78.86 -1.82
C VAL A 431 31.44 77.51 -2.28
N ALA A 432 30.98 76.42 -1.65
CA ALA A 432 30.49 75.10 -2.15
C ALA A 432 31.26 74.14 -3.11
N ALA A 433 30.87 72.86 -2.96
CA ALA A 433 30.65 71.81 -3.98
C ALA A 433 31.64 70.61 -4.09
N LEU A 434 31.04 69.41 -3.91
CA LEU A 434 31.37 68.08 -4.48
C LEU A 434 32.67 67.34 -4.06
N SER A 435 32.56 66.01 -4.06
CA SER A 435 33.61 65.03 -3.71
C SER A 435 34.55 64.72 -4.88
N PRO A 436 35.69 64.06 -4.61
CA PRO A 436 35.83 62.68 -5.10
C PRO A 436 36.41 61.67 -4.08
N ALA A 437 36.64 60.44 -4.54
CA ALA A 437 36.93 59.24 -3.76
C ALA A 437 38.32 59.21 -3.05
N PRO A 438 38.55 58.15 -2.25
CA PRO A 438 39.64 57.24 -2.63
C PRO A 438 39.19 55.79 -2.88
N THR A 439 40.08 55.05 -3.52
CA THR A 439 39.96 53.62 -3.89
C THR A 439 39.74 52.67 -2.72
N SER A 440 38.83 51.71 -2.88
CA SER A 440 38.82 50.47 -2.10
C SER A 440 39.22 49.28 -2.98
N SER A 441 40.33 48.62 -2.62
CA SER A 441 40.57 47.24 -3.04
C SER A 441 39.58 46.32 -2.32
N LEU A 442 39.09 45.29 -3.01
CA LEU A 442 38.23 44.27 -2.39
C LEU A 442 39.00 43.60 -1.23
N SER A 443 38.37 43.51 -0.06
CA SER A 443 38.98 42.77 1.05
C SER A 443 38.89 41.26 0.79
N ALA A 444 39.75 40.49 1.45
CA ALA A 444 39.67 39.02 1.39
C ALA A 444 38.31 38.48 1.88
N ALA A 445 37.64 39.22 2.79
CA ALA A 445 36.31 38.89 3.27
C ALA A 445 35.22 39.13 2.19
N ASP A 446 35.34 40.18 1.38
CA ASP A 446 34.41 40.43 0.26
C ASP A 446 34.52 39.34 -0.81
N LEU A 447 35.74 38.88 -1.11
CA LEU A 447 35.99 37.77 -2.03
C LEU A 447 35.43 36.45 -1.46
N ALA A 448 35.71 36.12 -0.20
CA ALA A 448 35.18 34.94 0.47
C ALA A 448 33.64 34.95 0.53
N LYS A 449 33.03 36.09 0.85
CA LYS A 449 31.57 36.29 0.86
C LYS A 449 30.94 36.12 -0.53
N SER A 450 31.61 36.63 -1.57
CA SER A 450 31.19 36.46 -2.97
C SER A 450 31.23 34.99 -3.40
N VAL A 451 32.32 34.28 -3.10
CA VAL A 451 32.45 32.84 -3.40
C VAL A 451 31.41 32.03 -2.63
N GLN A 452 31.12 32.36 -1.37
CA GLN A 452 30.06 31.70 -0.58
C GLN A 452 28.66 31.97 -1.15
N SER A 453 28.37 33.19 -1.61
CA SER A 453 27.10 33.52 -2.27
C SER A 453 26.90 32.70 -3.54
N GLU A 454 27.92 32.62 -4.38
CA GLU A 454 27.88 31.84 -5.62
C GLU A 454 27.82 30.32 -5.36
N LEU A 455 28.54 29.81 -4.36
CA LEU A 455 28.42 28.41 -3.89
C LEU A 455 27.00 28.08 -3.42
N ARG A 456 26.25 29.04 -2.85
CA ARG A 456 24.82 28.84 -2.55
C ARG A 456 23.97 28.85 -3.82
N ARG A 457 24.23 29.76 -4.76
CA ARG A 457 23.51 29.84 -6.05
C ARG A 457 23.62 28.53 -6.87
N VAL A 458 24.79 27.90 -6.88
CA VAL A 458 24.97 26.57 -7.52
C VAL A 458 24.57 25.39 -6.60
N GLY A 459 24.00 25.66 -5.43
CA GLY A 459 23.44 24.66 -4.52
C GLY A 459 24.45 23.88 -3.66
N CYS A 460 25.72 24.26 -3.65
CA CYS A 460 26.80 23.54 -2.97
C CYS A 460 27.03 23.99 -1.51
N LEU A 461 26.56 25.18 -1.12
CA LEU A 461 26.60 25.70 0.26
C LEU A 461 25.18 25.95 0.78
N THR A 462 24.87 25.47 1.98
CA THR A 462 23.55 25.58 2.61
C THR A 462 23.48 26.66 3.71
N SER A 463 24.60 27.09 4.28
CA SER A 463 24.65 28.11 5.34
C SER A 463 24.61 29.54 4.77
N THR A 464 24.41 30.50 5.67
CA THR A 464 24.62 31.94 5.47
C THR A 464 26.07 32.27 5.05
N ALA A 465 26.26 33.43 4.41
CA ALA A 465 27.54 33.86 3.83
C ALA A 465 28.14 34.98 4.69
N GLU A 466 28.85 34.56 5.73
CA GLU A 466 29.27 35.41 6.85
C GLU A 466 30.66 36.05 6.64
N GLY A 467 31.32 35.77 5.52
CA GLY A 467 32.55 36.45 5.08
C GLY A 467 33.85 35.80 5.55
N GLU A 468 33.83 35.02 6.63
CA GLU A 468 34.96 34.17 7.01
C GLU A 468 35.02 32.87 6.19
N TRP A 469 36.20 32.45 5.75
CA TRP A 469 36.39 31.24 4.94
C TRP A 469 36.38 29.96 5.78
N THR A 470 35.21 29.61 6.32
CA THR A 470 35.03 28.48 7.26
C THR A 470 35.19 27.11 6.60
N ALA A 471 35.39 26.08 7.43
CA ALA A 471 35.39 24.68 7.00
C ALA A 471 34.06 24.20 6.36
N ALA A 472 32.97 24.97 6.47
CA ALA A 472 31.76 24.73 5.68
C ALA A 472 31.94 25.17 4.22
N ALA A 473 32.41 26.41 4.00
CA ALA A 473 32.70 26.94 2.66
C ALA A 473 33.75 26.10 1.92
N GLN A 474 34.79 25.64 2.63
CA GLN A 474 35.77 24.70 2.11
C GLN A 474 35.12 23.40 1.58
N ARG A 475 34.33 22.71 2.42
CA ARG A 475 33.63 21.47 2.00
C ARG A 475 32.65 21.70 0.84
N SER A 476 32.02 22.87 0.76
CA SER A 476 31.18 23.27 -0.37
C SER A 476 31.97 23.47 -1.67
N LEU A 477 33.20 24.02 -1.62
CA LEU A 477 34.07 24.12 -2.78
C LEU A 477 34.60 22.73 -3.21
N THR A 478 34.84 21.80 -2.27
CA THR A 478 35.13 20.39 -2.59
C THR A 478 33.96 19.72 -3.33
N LEU A 479 32.71 19.94 -2.88
CA LEU A 479 31.52 19.42 -3.55
C LEU A 479 31.34 20.04 -4.94
N PHE A 480 31.57 21.35 -5.10
CA PHE A 480 31.57 21.99 -6.40
C PHE A 480 32.62 21.38 -7.33
N ASN A 481 33.89 21.25 -6.90
CA ASN A 481 34.94 20.58 -7.66
C ASN A 481 34.52 19.19 -8.14
N LYS A 482 33.93 18.37 -7.26
CA LYS A 482 33.44 17.02 -7.57
C LYS A 482 32.36 16.98 -8.66
N TYR A 483 31.37 17.89 -8.61
CA TYR A 483 30.23 17.88 -9.54
C TYR A 483 30.40 18.79 -10.77
N ALA A 484 31.28 19.79 -10.72
CA ALA A 484 31.62 20.67 -11.84
C ALA A 484 32.77 20.15 -12.70
N GLY A 485 33.53 19.15 -12.22
CA GLY A 485 34.73 18.61 -12.88
C GLY A 485 35.97 19.50 -12.73
N THR A 486 36.07 20.31 -11.67
CA THR A 486 37.12 21.32 -11.48
C THR A 486 38.06 20.98 -10.32
N GLN A 487 39.21 21.67 -10.24
CA GLN A 487 40.27 21.41 -9.25
C GLN A 487 40.80 22.72 -8.62
N PHE A 488 39.92 23.56 -8.08
CA PHE A 488 40.32 24.75 -7.31
C PHE A 488 40.88 24.37 -5.93
N ASP A 489 41.88 25.10 -5.42
CA ASP A 489 42.33 24.92 -4.03
C ASP A 489 41.19 25.27 -3.08
N VAL A 490 40.82 24.29 -2.27
CA VAL A 490 39.73 24.36 -1.30
C VAL A 490 40.08 25.30 -0.13
N LYS A 491 41.37 25.48 0.19
CA LYS A 491 41.82 26.23 1.37
C LYS A 491 41.66 27.74 1.25
N LEU A 492 41.53 28.27 0.02
CA LEU A 492 41.53 29.69 -0.29
C LEU A 492 40.33 30.06 -1.16
N ALA A 493 39.72 31.23 -0.92
CA ALA A 493 38.77 31.82 -1.85
C ALA A 493 39.54 32.50 -2.99
N SER A 494 39.60 31.89 -4.18
CA SER A 494 40.25 32.48 -5.37
C SER A 494 39.25 33.17 -6.30
N VAL A 495 39.76 34.10 -7.12
CA VAL A 495 38.97 34.78 -8.16
C VAL A 495 38.59 33.80 -9.27
N ASP A 496 39.49 32.87 -9.63
CA ASP A 496 39.23 31.86 -10.66
C ASP A 496 38.06 30.93 -10.27
N ALA A 497 37.98 30.55 -8.99
CA ALA A 497 36.87 29.79 -8.46
C ALA A 497 35.56 30.60 -8.51
N LEU A 498 35.61 31.90 -8.17
CA LEU A 498 34.45 32.80 -8.24
C LEU A 498 33.88 32.89 -9.66
N ASP A 499 34.73 33.09 -10.66
CA ASP A 499 34.27 33.25 -12.04
C ASP A 499 33.87 31.91 -12.69
N ALA A 500 34.51 30.81 -12.32
CA ALA A 500 34.07 29.47 -12.69
C ALA A 500 32.72 29.07 -12.06
N LEU A 501 32.38 29.60 -10.88
CA LEU A 501 31.05 29.47 -10.27
C LEU A 501 30.01 30.31 -11.03
N LYS A 502 30.30 31.60 -11.29
CA LYS A 502 29.44 32.50 -12.08
C LYS A 502 29.10 31.92 -13.45
N ALA A 503 30.07 31.29 -14.10
CA ALA A 503 29.92 30.67 -15.42
C ALA A 503 28.95 29.46 -15.47
N LYS A 504 28.48 28.95 -14.31
CA LYS A 504 27.46 27.88 -14.26
C LYS A 504 26.05 28.50 -14.23
N PRO A 505 25.17 28.21 -15.22
CA PRO A 505 23.87 28.88 -15.36
C PRO A 505 22.79 28.41 -14.36
N GLY A 506 23.07 27.41 -13.52
CA GLY A 506 22.10 26.85 -12.57
C GLY A 506 22.75 25.99 -11.48
N ARG A 507 21.91 25.25 -10.75
CA ARG A 507 22.31 24.33 -9.66
C ARG A 507 23.26 23.24 -10.19
N VAL A 508 24.40 23.05 -9.51
CA VAL A 508 25.43 22.05 -9.84
C VAL A 508 25.48 20.93 -8.78
N CYS A 509 25.33 21.27 -7.50
CA CYS A 509 25.24 20.27 -6.44
C CYS A 509 23.78 19.80 -6.25
N PRO A 510 23.53 18.47 -6.17
CA PRO A 510 22.18 17.93 -6.03
C PRO A 510 21.54 18.26 -4.68
N LEU A 511 20.21 18.39 -4.66
CA LEU A 511 19.44 18.57 -3.43
C LEU A 511 19.43 17.28 -2.60
N VAL A 512 20.13 17.29 -1.46
CA VAL A 512 20.05 16.23 -0.45
C VAL A 512 18.82 16.48 0.42
N CYS A 513 17.73 15.77 0.15
CA CYS A 513 16.52 15.82 0.96
C CYS A 513 16.61 14.89 2.18
N ASN A 514 15.90 15.25 3.25
CA ASN A 514 15.81 14.44 4.47
C ASN A 514 15.09 13.09 4.22
N PHE A 515 15.24 12.15 5.16
CA PHE A 515 14.51 10.89 5.13
C PHE A 515 12.99 11.10 5.00
N SER A 516 12.33 10.29 4.16
CA SER A 516 10.93 10.44 3.72
C SER A 516 10.61 11.65 2.81
N PHE A 517 11.61 12.32 2.22
CA PHE A 517 11.42 13.37 1.21
C PHE A 517 12.28 13.14 -0.04
N LYS A 518 11.72 13.43 -1.22
CA LYS A 518 12.43 13.44 -2.51
C LYS A 518 12.54 14.85 -3.06
N ALA A 519 13.53 15.12 -3.91
CA ALA A 519 13.58 16.37 -4.66
C ALA A 519 12.51 16.39 -5.76
N ASP A 520 11.82 17.52 -5.90
CA ASP A 520 10.88 17.82 -6.97
C ASP A 520 11.06 19.30 -7.34
N GLY A 521 11.62 19.55 -8.53
CA GLY A 521 12.22 20.84 -8.88
C GLY A 521 13.26 21.28 -7.85
N ASP A 522 13.03 22.43 -7.21
CA ASP A 522 13.91 23.03 -6.20
C ASP A 522 13.43 22.78 -4.75
N GLN A 523 12.41 21.94 -4.53
CA GLN A 523 11.84 21.66 -3.21
C GLN A 523 11.93 20.17 -2.84
N CYS A 524 12.03 19.89 -1.53
CA CYS A 524 11.92 18.54 -0.99
C CYS A 524 10.46 18.23 -0.67
N VAL A 525 9.80 17.41 -1.49
CA VAL A 525 8.41 16.98 -1.29
C VAL A 525 8.33 15.64 -0.57
N LYS A 526 7.32 15.48 0.28
CA LYS A 526 7.15 14.25 1.08
C LYS A 526 6.82 13.06 0.18
N ILE A 527 7.52 11.95 0.39
CA ILE A 527 7.28 10.71 -0.35
C ILE A 527 5.99 10.07 0.17
N THR A 528 5.04 9.86 -0.75
CA THR A 528 3.77 9.19 -0.49
C THR A 528 3.71 7.90 -1.31
N CYS A 529 3.93 6.76 -0.67
CA CYS A 529 3.90 5.46 -1.34
C CYS A 529 2.47 4.94 -1.53
N ARG A 530 2.26 4.11 -2.55
CA ARG A 530 0.99 3.41 -2.80
C ARG A 530 0.70 2.36 -1.72
N ALA A 531 -0.56 1.93 -1.60
CA ALA A 531 -0.94 0.89 -0.64
C ALA A 531 -0.07 -0.38 -0.79
N GLY A 532 0.39 -0.94 0.32
CA GLY A 532 1.31 -2.08 0.36
C GLY A 532 2.80 -1.72 0.16
N TYR A 533 3.15 -0.43 0.10
CA TYR A 533 4.53 0.05 -0.04
C TYR A 533 4.91 1.00 1.10
N ARG A 534 6.19 1.00 1.50
CA ARG A 534 6.80 1.86 2.53
C ARG A 534 7.93 2.68 1.92
N VAL A 535 8.37 3.75 2.59
CA VAL A 535 9.66 4.37 2.26
C VAL A 535 10.78 3.47 2.80
N GLY A 536 11.74 3.14 1.93
CA GLY A 536 12.98 2.42 2.24
C GLY A 536 14.08 3.35 2.75
N ASP A 537 15.18 2.78 3.21
CA ASP A 537 16.29 3.54 3.84
C ASP A 537 17.09 4.39 2.81
N ASP A 538 16.82 4.18 1.52
CA ASP A 538 17.30 4.89 0.34
C ASP A 538 16.37 6.04 -0.15
N ASN A 539 15.25 6.27 0.55
CA ASN A 539 14.15 7.14 0.11
C ASN A 539 13.38 6.67 -1.14
N GLU A 540 13.45 5.40 -1.55
CA GLU A 540 12.53 4.83 -2.54
C GLU A 540 11.27 4.21 -1.90
N CYS A 541 10.24 3.89 -2.70
CA CYS A 541 9.06 3.18 -2.23
C CYS A 541 9.24 1.65 -2.41
N GLU A 542 9.71 0.97 -1.36
CA GLU A 542 9.80 -0.49 -1.30
C GLU A 542 8.42 -1.15 -1.11
N LYS A 543 8.22 -2.35 -1.66
CA LYS A 543 7.06 -3.19 -1.29
C LYS A 543 7.24 -3.65 0.16
N ILE A 544 6.20 -3.51 1.00
CA ILE A 544 6.21 -4.09 2.34
C ILE A 544 6.27 -5.63 2.18
N PRO A 545 7.32 -6.30 2.70
CA PRO A 545 7.39 -7.75 2.62
C PRO A 545 6.36 -8.36 3.56
N GLU A 546 5.44 -9.15 3.00
CA GLU A 546 4.47 -9.92 3.78
C GLU A 546 5.21 -10.92 4.67
N LYS A 547 5.33 -10.59 5.96
CA LYS A 547 5.88 -11.51 6.97
C LYS A 547 4.94 -12.72 7.11
N LYS A 548 5.24 -13.79 6.37
CA LYS A 548 4.93 -15.15 6.83
C LYS A 548 5.44 -15.27 8.27
N PRO A 549 4.67 -15.88 9.20
CA PRO A 549 5.11 -16.03 10.58
C PRO A 549 6.27 -17.03 10.66
N VAL A 550 7.50 -16.53 10.50
CA VAL A 550 8.71 -17.26 10.86
C VAL A 550 8.71 -17.37 12.38
N ALA A 551 8.52 -18.59 12.89
CA ALA A 551 8.57 -18.84 14.32
C ALA A 551 9.93 -18.41 14.87
N THR A 552 9.93 -17.42 15.78
CA THR A 552 11.14 -16.94 16.45
C THR A 552 11.78 -18.11 17.21
N ARG A 553 13.08 -18.30 17.02
CA ARG A 553 13.85 -19.41 17.61
C ARG A 553 14.27 -19.09 19.04
N GLU A 554 13.30 -18.74 19.87
CA GLU A 554 13.44 -18.56 21.31
C GLU A 554 12.67 -19.68 22.06
N ASP A 555 12.97 -19.89 23.34
CA ASP A 555 12.33 -20.90 24.20
C ASP A 555 12.40 -22.37 23.73
N SER A 556 13.50 -22.79 23.07
CA SER A 556 13.92 -24.20 23.12
C SER A 556 14.26 -24.64 24.55
N ARG A 557 15.00 -23.80 25.30
CA ARG A 557 15.46 -24.09 26.67
C ARG A 557 14.31 -24.32 27.66
N ARG A 558 13.23 -23.56 27.54
CA ARG A 558 12.01 -23.74 28.35
C ARG A 558 11.35 -25.08 28.07
N ARG A 559 11.18 -25.43 26.79
CA ARG A 559 10.58 -26.70 26.36
C ARG A 559 11.38 -27.92 26.84
N ASP A 560 12.71 -27.82 26.88
CA ASP A 560 13.58 -28.87 27.44
C ASP A 560 13.50 -28.96 28.99
N GLN A 561 13.21 -27.85 29.68
CA GLN A 561 12.97 -27.84 31.14
C GLN A 561 11.61 -28.43 31.49
N ASP A 562 10.53 -28.02 30.82
CA ASP A 562 9.17 -28.55 31.00
C ASP A 562 9.14 -30.06 30.71
N ARG A 563 9.83 -30.49 29.65
CA ARG A 563 10.01 -31.91 29.33
C ARG A 563 10.70 -32.69 30.46
N LYS A 564 11.79 -32.15 31.03
CA LYS A 564 12.50 -32.79 32.15
C LYS A 564 11.70 -32.83 33.45
N GLN A 565 10.78 -31.88 33.68
CA GLN A 565 9.83 -31.98 34.79
C GLN A 565 8.77 -33.06 34.53
N THR A 566 8.32 -33.20 33.28
CA THR A 566 7.28 -34.18 32.89
C THR A 566 7.81 -35.62 32.91
N GLU A 567 9.05 -35.85 32.49
CA GLU A 567 9.70 -37.18 32.47
C GLU A 567 10.17 -37.66 33.87
N GLY A 568 10.04 -36.83 34.91
CA GLY A 568 10.52 -37.12 36.28
C GLY A 568 9.48 -37.63 37.28
N ALA A 569 8.19 -37.68 36.93
CA ALA A 569 7.11 -38.05 37.84
C ALA A 569 6.68 -39.52 37.66
N PRO A 570 6.79 -40.40 38.69
CA PRO A 570 6.26 -41.77 38.61
C PRO A 570 4.74 -41.73 38.51
N SER A 571 4.18 -42.46 37.54
CA SER A 571 2.75 -42.43 37.26
C SER A 571 1.92 -42.97 38.43
N ALA A 572 0.93 -42.19 38.88
CA ALA A 572 -0.06 -42.67 39.84
C ALA A 572 -0.85 -43.86 39.26
N PRO A 573 -1.17 -44.89 40.06
CA PRO A 573 -1.84 -46.08 39.57
C PRO A 573 -3.26 -45.75 39.09
N GLN A 574 -3.54 -46.03 37.81
CA GLN A 574 -4.89 -45.87 37.26
C GLN A 574 -5.86 -46.89 37.88
N ALA A 575 -7.10 -46.47 38.10
CA ALA A 575 -8.13 -47.30 38.72
C ALA A 575 -8.41 -48.55 37.86
N SER A 576 -8.45 -49.72 38.51
CA SER A 576 -8.79 -50.97 37.86
C SER A 576 -10.23 -50.96 37.33
N GLY A 577 -10.43 -51.37 36.08
CA GLY A 577 -11.75 -51.48 35.42
C GLY A 577 -12.62 -52.62 35.95
N GLN A 578 -12.80 -52.68 37.27
CA GLN A 578 -13.61 -53.70 37.95
C GLN A 578 -15.09 -53.31 37.95
N VAL A 579 -15.93 -54.32 37.75
CA VAL A 579 -17.39 -54.23 37.67
C VAL A 579 -17.97 -55.13 38.75
N ILE A 580 -18.97 -54.65 39.48
CA ILE A 580 -19.73 -55.45 40.45
C ILE A 580 -21.11 -55.78 39.89
N CYS A 581 -21.52 -57.03 40.01
CA CYS A 581 -22.81 -57.55 39.56
C CYS A 581 -23.61 -58.09 40.75
N ASN A 582 -24.89 -57.76 40.81
CA ASN A 582 -25.86 -58.34 41.74
C ASN A 582 -27.18 -58.68 41.00
N SER A 583 -28.20 -59.10 41.73
CA SER A 583 -29.52 -59.46 41.17
C SER A 583 -30.28 -58.31 40.49
N ALA A 584 -29.83 -57.06 40.63
CA ALA A 584 -30.37 -55.88 39.94
C ALA A 584 -29.52 -55.42 38.73
N GLY A 585 -28.39 -56.08 38.44
CA GLY A 585 -27.55 -55.82 37.28
C GLY A 585 -26.05 -55.64 37.60
N CYS A 586 -25.28 -55.27 36.58
CA CYS A 586 -23.84 -55.01 36.66
C CYS A 586 -23.54 -53.51 36.52
N ARG A 587 -22.67 -52.96 37.38
CA ARG A 587 -22.18 -51.58 37.30
C ARG A 587 -20.68 -51.47 37.61
N PRO A 588 -19.96 -50.47 37.06
CA PRO A 588 -18.59 -50.20 37.48
C PRO A 588 -18.52 -49.82 38.97
N ILE A 589 -17.36 -50.07 39.56
CA ILE A 589 -17.01 -49.68 40.93
C ILE A 589 -16.71 -48.18 40.98
N ALA A 590 -17.10 -47.52 42.07
CA ALA A 590 -16.90 -46.09 42.28
C ALA A 590 -15.41 -45.74 42.49
N LYS A 591 -15.02 -44.53 42.08
CA LYS A 591 -13.63 -44.05 42.23
C LYS A 591 -13.23 -44.00 43.70
N GLY A 592 -12.19 -44.74 44.07
CA GLY A 592 -11.70 -44.89 45.45
C GLY A 592 -12.12 -46.22 46.12
N CYS A 593 -13.04 -46.97 45.53
CA CYS A 593 -13.51 -48.25 46.04
C CYS A 593 -12.88 -49.44 45.28
N ARG A 594 -12.91 -50.62 45.89
CA ARG A 594 -12.39 -51.89 45.33
C ARG A 594 -13.39 -53.02 45.51
N LEU A 595 -13.30 -54.06 44.68
CA LEU A 595 -14.09 -55.28 44.89
C LEU A 595 -13.55 -56.04 46.12
N GLY A 596 -14.45 -56.48 46.98
CA GLY A 596 -14.15 -57.32 48.13
C GLY A 596 -15.33 -58.26 48.45
N THR A 597 -15.39 -58.76 49.68
CA THR A 597 -16.47 -59.65 50.12
C THR A 597 -17.05 -59.21 51.46
N ALA A 598 -18.37 -59.10 51.54
CA ALA A 598 -19.11 -58.93 52.80
C ALA A 598 -19.82 -60.23 53.19
N ASN A 599 -20.22 -60.35 54.45
CA ASN A 599 -21.05 -61.47 54.91
C ASN A 599 -22.51 -61.28 54.47
N HIS A 600 -23.21 -62.37 54.13
CA HIS A 600 -24.61 -62.31 53.73
C HIS A 600 -25.50 -61.89 54.92
N PRO A 601 -26.41 -60.90 54.78
CA PRO A 601 -27.11 -60.30 55.92
C PRO A 601 -28.02 -61.27 56.68
N SER A 602 -28.43 -62.39 56.06
CA SER A 602 -29.20 -63.47 56.70
C SER A 602 -28.39 -64.74 57.03
N ASN A 603 -27.11 -64.81 56.66
CA ASN A 603 -26.24 -65.95 57.02
C ASN A 603 -24.77 -65.50 57.06
N PRO A 604 -24.19 -65.25 58.26
CA PRO A 604 -22.85 -64.69 58.39
C PRO A 604 -21.72 -65.62 57.94
N ALA A 605 -21.99 -66.92 57.68
CA ALA A 605 -21.01 -67.85 57.14
C ALA A 605 -20.84 -67.75 55.61
N VAL A 606 -21.80 -67.13 54.91
CA VAL A 606 -21.77 -66.97 53.44
C VAL A 606 -21.16 -65.62 53.09
N LYS A 607 -20.16 -65.60 52.20
CA LYS A 607 -19.55 -64.38 51.67
C LYS A 607 -20.09 -64.05 50.29
N ILE A 608 -20.45 -62.78 50.07
CA ILE A 608 -20.94 -62.24 48.79
C ILE A 608 -20.03 -61.12 48.28
N PRO A 609 -19.93 -60.92 46.94
CA PRO A 609 -19.21 -59.79 46.37
C PRO A 609 -19.78 -58.46 46.88
N ALA A 610 -18.91 -57.58 47.34
CA ALA A 610 -19.27 -56.27 47.88
C ALA A 610 -18.28 -55.21 47.41
N GLU A 611 -18.76 -53.98 47.29
CA GLU A 611 -17.94 -52.80 47.03
C GLU A 611 -17.40 -52.27 48.36
N ILE A 612 -16.08 -52.26 48.52
CA ILE A 612 -15.40 -51.77 49.73
C ILE A 612 -14.67 -50.48 49.38
N CYS A 613 -15.19 -49.36 49.87
CA CYS A 613 -14.53 -48.07 49.86
C CYS A 613 -13.68 -47.91 51.13
N ASN A 614 -12.52 -47.27 51.00
CA ASN A 614 -11.70 -46.81 52.13
C ASN A 614 -12.02 -45.35 52.45
#